data_AF-A0A7C2HW36-F1
#
_entry.id   AF-A0A7C2HW36-F1
#
_cell.length_a   1.000
_cell.length_b   1.000
_cell.length_c   1.000
_cell.angle_alpha   90.00
_cell.angle_beta   90.00
_cell.angle_gamma   90.00
#
_symmetry.space_group_name_H-M   'P 1'
#
loop_
_entity.id
_entity.type
_entity.pdbx_description
1 polymer ?
#
loop_
_entity_poly.entity_id
_entity_poly.type
_entity_poly.pdbx_seq_one_letter_code
_entity_poly.pdbx_strand_id
1 'polypeptide(L)' 'MALVRKNFMVDADRIKLLARRLKVSESEAVRVAVDRLLLEEEVMLHVERIRRQGGVRDVYRRTRPSQD' A
#
# COMPACT_ATOMS: atom_id res chain seq x y z
N MET A 1 -4.46 -19.08 -0.40
CA MET A 1 -3.59 -18.76 -1.55
C MET A 1 -2.30 -19.54 -1.40
N ALA A 2 -1.81 -20.19 -2.46
CA ALA A 2 -0.56 -20.98 -2.39
C ALA A 2 0.66 -20.12 -2.75
N LEU A 3 1.76 -20.30 -2.01
CA LEU A 3 3.05 -19.68 -2.34
C LEU A 3 3.64 -20.34 -3.60
N VAL A 4 4.00 -19.52 -4.58
CA VAL A 4 4.59 -19.97 -5.85
C VAL A 4 6.00 -19.41 -5.97
N ARG A 5 6.98 -20.27 -6.30
CA ARG A 5 8.36 -19.83 -6.57
C ARG A 5 8.43 -19.16 -7.94
N LYS A 6 8.99 -17.95 -7.96
CA LYS A 6 9.26 -17.17 -9.17
C LYS A 6 10.69 -16.65 -9.13
N ASN A 7 11.31 -16.51 -10.29
CA ASN A 7 12.64 -15.93 -10.43
C ASN A 7 12.49 -14.49 -10.96
N PHE A 8 13.18 -13.55 -10.33
CA PHE A 8 13.17 -12.14 -10.71
C PHE A 8 14.61 -11.61 -10.70
N MET A 9 14.88 -10.63 -11.56
CA MET A 9 16.12 -9.88 -11.48
C MET A 9 15.93 -8.66 -10.57
N VAL A 10 16.84 -8.49 -9.64
CA VAL A 10 16.84 -7.42 -8.65
C VAL A 10 18.26 -6.89 -8.46
N ASP A 11 18.38 -5.67 -7.96
CA ASP A 11 19.67 -5.13 -7.52
C ASP A 11 20.15 -5.88 -6.26
N ALA A 12 21.23 -6.65 -6.41
CA ALA A 12 21.75 -7.51 -5.36
C ALA A 12 22.20 -6.72 -4.12
N ASP A 13 22.79 -5.55 -4.28
CA ASP A 13 23.33 -4.78 -3.16
C ASP A 13 22.20 -4.14 -2.34
N ARG A 14 21.16 -3.67 -3.03
CA ARG A 14 19.94 -3.16 -2.36
C ARG A 14 19.23 -4.25 -1.58
N ILE A 15 19.09 -5.46 -2.14
CA ILE A 15 18.44 -6.58 -1.44
C ILE A 15 19.27 -7.08 -0.26
N LYS A 16 20.60 -7.18 -0.41
CA LYS A 16 21.49 -7.51 0.72
C LYS A 16 21.37 -6.52 1.86
N LEU A 17 21.34 -5.22 1.55
CA LEU A 17 21.16 -4.18 2.57
C LEU A 17 19.79 -4.30 3.27
N LEU A 18 18.72 -4.54 2.50
CA LEU A 18 17.38 -4.73 3.04
C LEU A 18 17.29 -5.97 3.94
N ALA A 19 17.82 -7.11 3.48
CA ALA A 19 17.87 -8.36 4.23
C ALA A 19 18.63 -8.20 5.56
N ARG A 20 19.77 -7.50 5.55
CA ARG A 20 20.54 -7.17 6.77
C ARG A 20 19.74 -6.30 7.74
N ARG A 21 19.06 -5.26 7.23
CA ARG A 21 18.22 -4.37 8.06
C ARG A 21 17.05 -5.10 8.69
N LEU A 22 16.44 -6.02 7.95
CA LEU A 22 15.30 -6.81 8.41
C LEU A 22 15.69 -8.07 9.19
N LYS A 23 16.98 -8.44 9.20
CA LYS A 23 17.52 -9.67 9.81
C LYS A 23 16.86 -10.95 9.26
N VAL A 24 16.64 -11.00 7.95
CA VAL A 24 16.02 -12.13 7.24
C VAL A 24 16.83 -12.54 6.01
N SER A 25 16.41 -13.59 5.31
CA SER A 25 16.99 -13.98 4.03
C SER A 25 16.67 -12.98 2.91
N GLU A 26 17.45 -13.00 1.82
CA GLU A 26 17.20 -12.12 0.66
C GLU A 26 15.82 -12.36 0.05
N SER A 27 15.38 -13.62 -0.10
CA SER A 27 14.03 -13.94 -0.60
C SER A 27 12.92 -13.42 0.31
N GLU A 28 13.11 -13.51 1.62
CA GLU A 28 12.14 -13.01 2.59
C GLU A 28 12.08 -11.47 2.57
N ALA A 29 13.23 -10.81 2.41
CA ALA A 29 13.30 -9.37 2.25
C ALA A 29 12.53 -8.88 1.00
N VAL A 30 12.68 -9.59 -0.12
CA VAL A 30 11.92 -9.32 -1.35
C VAL A 30 10.42 -9.54 -1.12
N ARG A 31 10.02 -10.62 -0.44
CA ARG A 31 8.62 -10.89 -0.10
C ARG A 31 8.00 -9.74 0.70
N VAL A 32 8.67 -9.31 1.78
CA VAL A 32 8.22 -8.20 2.62
C VAL A 32 8.12 -6.89 1.83
N ALA A 33 9.05 -6.64 0.91
CA ALA A 33 9.01 -5.44 0.07
C ALA A 33 7.79 -5.44 -0.88
N VAL A 34 7.50 -6.58 -1.51
CA VAL A 34 6.33 -6.75 -2.39
C VAL A 34 5.03 -6.63 -1.59
N ASP A 35 4.93 -7.30 -0.44
CA ASP A 35 3.74 -7.25 0.41
C ASP A 35 3.44 -5.82 0.89
N ARG A 36 4.47 -5.06 1.24
CA ARG A 36 4.32 -3.64 1.62
C ARG A 36 3.83 -2.77 0.47
N LEU A 37 4.39 -2.95 -0.72
CA LEU A 37 3.97 -2.19 -1.91
C LEU A 37 2.50 -2.48 -2.25
N LEU A 38 2.10 -3.75 -2.24
CA LEU A 38 0.71 -4.15 -2.52
C LEU A 38 -0.26 -3.60 -1.46
N LEU A 39 0.15 -3.60 -0.20
CA LEU A 39 -0.65 -3.01 0.87
C LEU A 39 -0.82 -1.50 0.70
N GLU A 40 0.26 -0.79 0.34
CA GLU A 40 0.21 0.65 0.05
C GLU A 40 -0.74 0.97 -1.11
N GLU A 41 -0.69 0.20 -2.19
CA GLU A 41 -1.62 0.33 -3.32
C GLU A 41 -3.07 0.10 -2.90
N GLU A 42 -3.33 -0.94 -2.10
CA GLU A 42 -4.68 -1.25 -1.61
C GLU A 42 -5.23 -0.13 -0.72
N VAL A 43 -4.42 0.38 0.21
CA VAL A 43 -4.79 1.50 1.09
C VAL A 43 -5.09 2.75 0.27
N MET A 44 -4.25 3.07 -0.72
CA MET A 44 -4.46 4.22 -1.59
C MET A 44 -5.75 4.12 -2.40
N LEU A 45 -6.08 2.93 -2.92
CA LEU A 45 -7.35 2.69 -3.59
C LEU A 45 -8.56 2.90 -2.67
N HIS A 46 -8.45 2.49 -1.41
CA HIS A 46 -9.51 2.70 -0.42
C HIS A 46 -9.67 4.18 -0.05
N VAL A 47 -8.56 4.90 0.14
CA VAL A 47 -8.59 6.36 0.41
C VAL A 47 -9.22 7.12 -0.76
N GLU A 48 -8.87 6.78 -2.00
CA GLU A 48 -9.46 7.39 -3.19
C GLU A 48 -10.95 7.06 -3.33
N ARG A 49 -11.38 5.84 -2.98
CA ARG A 49 -12.80 5.48 -2.93
C ARG A 49 -13.57 6.32 -1.89
N ILE A 50 -13.02 6.47 -0.68
CA ILE A 50 -13.60 7.31 0.38
C ILE A 50 -13.70 8.77 -0.07
N ARG A 51 -12.64 9.30 -0.70
CA ARG A 51 -12.63 10.66 -1.27
C ARG A 51 -13.72 10.85 -2.32
N ARG A 52 -13.91 9.88 -3.23
CA ARG A 52 -14.94 9.94 -4.28
C ARG A 52 -16.36 9.79 -3.76
N GLN A 53 -16.57 9.10 -2.65
CA GLN A 53 -17.90 8.92 -2.05
C GLN A 53 -18.39 10.16 -1.27
N GLY A 54 -17.56 11.19 -1.15
CA GLY A 54 -17.87 12.41 -0.41
C GLY A 54 -17.70 12.18 1.08
N GLY A 55 -16.73 12.86 1.69
CA GLY A 55 -16.48 12.73 3.12
C GLY A 55 -17.59 13.35 3.98
N VAL A 56 -17.50 13.21 5.31
CA VAL A 56 -18.42 13.84 6.29
C VAL A 56 -18.58 15.35 6.05
N ARG A 57 -17.56 16.02 5.48
CA ARG A 57 -17.65 17.43 5.05
C ARG A 57 -18.64 17.69 3.90
N ASP A 58 -18.83 16.76 2.96
CA ASP A 58 -19.84 16.90 1.89
C ASP A 58 -21.26 16.66 2.42
N VAL A 59 -21.42 15.79 3.41
CA VAL A 59 -22.70 15.59 4.10
C VAL A 59 -23.12 16.85 4.86
N TYR A 60 -22.19 17.52 5.55
CA TYR A 60 -22.46 18.79 6.25
C TYR A 60 -22.77 19.97 5.33
N ARG A 61 -22.24 19.97 4.09
CA ARG A 61 -22.58 20.99 3.08
C ARG A 61 -23.98 20.80 2.51
N ARG A 62 -24.48 19.55 2.41
CA ARG A 62 -25.85 19.25 1.95
C ARG A 62 -26.93 19.51 3.00
N THR A 63 -26.60 19.54 4.30
CA THR A 63 -27.58 19.71 5.38
C THR A 63 -27.69 21.14 5.93
N ARG A 64 -26.86 22.08 5.49
CA ARG A 64 -27.09 23.51 5.74
C ARG A 64 -27.85 24.12 4.56
N PRO A 65 -29.13 24.51 4.72
CA PRO A 65 -29.77 25.34 3.72
C PRO A 65 -29.00 26.66 3.68
N SER A 66 -28.64 27.12 2.48
CA SER A 66 -28.25 28.50 2.26
C SER A 66 -29.37 29.40 2.78
N GLN A 67 -29.12 30.08 3.89
CA GLN A 67 -29.86 31.28 4.22
C GLN A 67 -29.22 32.40 3.41
N ASP A 68 -29.80 32.65 2.24
CA ASP A 68 -29.83 33.95 1.56
C ASP A 68 -31.25 34.14 1.02
#